data_AF-A0A5N5JEP5-F1
#
_entry.id   AF-A0A5N5JEP5-F1
#
_cell.length_a   1.000
_cell.length_b   1.000
_cell.length_c   1.000
_cell.angle_alpha   90.00
_cell.angle_beta   90.00
_cell.angle_gamma   90.00
#
_symmetry.space_group_name_H-M   'P 1'
#
loop_
_entity.id
_entity.type
_entity.pdbx_description
1 polymer ?
#
loop_
_entity_poly.entity_id
_entity_poly.type
_entity_poly.pdbx_seq_one_letter_code
_entity_poly.pdbx_strand_id
1 'polypeptide(L)'
;MGTNHPMKKLMTNTEPSFTELKEEIEIRKQRNIAELNDLDEETRLEIEGFQTGTYLRLELHDVPFEMVEHFDPCDPILVGGIGLGEEHVGYMQPTSFSKRKNSQCPFTAHMSFGGLRLDSKALGKEP
;
A
#
# COMPACT_ATOMS: atom_id res chain seq x y z
N MET A 1 46.34 6.32 0.93
CA MET A 1 45.59 6.98 2.02
C MET A 1 44.75 8.07 1.39
N GLY A 2 43.44 7.88 1.37
CA GLY A 2 42.49 8.84 0.79
C GLY A 2 41.10 8.43 1.22
N THR A 3 40.78 8.67 2.49
CA THR A 3 39.45 8.42 3.05
C THR A 3 38.51 9.48 2.50
N ASN A 4 37.66 9.10 1.54
CA ASN A 4 36.56 9.95 1.09
C ASN A 4 35.46 9.90 2.16
N HIS A 5 35.47 10.90 3.02
CA HIS A 5 34.38 11.17 3.95
C HIS A 5 33.24 11.83 3.18
N PRO A 6 32.00 11.28 3.15
CA PRO A 6 30.91 11.94 2.47
C PRO A 6 30.51 13.21 3.23
N MET A 7 30.34 14.29 2.48
CA MET A 7 29.93 15.60 2.99
C MET A 7 28.65 15.51 3.82
N LYS A 8 28.70 16.02 5.06
CA LYS A 8 27.51 16.28 5.85
C LYS A 8 26.72 17.39 5.16
N LYS A 9 25.53 17.07 4.63
CA LYS A 9 24.60 18.05 4.06
C LYS A 9 24.20 19.02 5.17
N LEU A 10 24.54 20.30 4.98
CA LEU A 10 24.20 21.41 5.87
C LEU A 10 22.67 21.51 5.99
N MET A 11 22.14 21.49 7.21
CA MET A 11 20.71 21.63 7.48
C MET A 11 20.27 23.07 7.18
N THR A 12 19.81 23.32 5.96
CA THR A 12 18.98 24.48 5.65
C THR A 12 17.54 24.12 6.00
N ASN A 13 16.93 24.86 6.94
CA ASN A 13 15.50 24.77 7.26
C ASN A 13 14.68 25.30 6.08
N THR A 14 14.65 24.53 5.00
CA THR A 14 13.86 24.80 3.79
C THR A 14 13.12 23.52 3.51
N GLU A 15 11.80 23.63 3.45
CA GLU A 15 10.91 22.52 3.10
C GLU A 15 11.47 21.82 1.84
N PRO A 16 11.66 20.49 1.88
CA PRO A 16 12.31 19.79 0.79
C PRO A 16 11.50 19.98 -0.49
N SER A 17 12.18 20.36 -1.56
CA SER A 17 11.54 20.49 -2.87
C SER A 17 11.01 19.13 -3.32
N PHE A 18 9.95 19.12 -4.13
CA PHE A 18 9.38 17.90 -4.70
C PHE A 18 10.43 17.00 -5.36
N THR A 19 11.44 17.59 -6.00
CA THR A 19 12.56 16.88 -6.60
C THR A 19 13.42 16.17 -5.55
N GLU A 20 13.72 16.82 -4.43
CA GLU A 20 14.53 16.26 -3.35
C GLU A 20 13.80 15.10 -2.65
N LEU A 21 12.49 15.21 -2.45
CA LEU A 21 11.66 14.13 -1.91
C LEU A 21 11.66 12.90 -2.83
N LYS A 22 11.57 13.11 -4.15
CA LYS A 22 11.66 12.02 -5.13
C LYS A 22 13.03 11.34 -5.10
N GLU A 23 14.09 12.13 -5.05
CA GLU A 23 15.46 11.60 -4.94
C GLU A 23 15.63 10.77 -3.67
N GLU A 24 15.09 11.22 -2.53
CA GLU A 24 15.17 10.46 -1.29
C GLU A 24 14.40 9.13 -1.37
N ILE A 25 13.23 9.12 -2.00
CA ILE A 25 12.46 7.88 -2.25
C ILE A 25 13.27 6.92 -3.12
N GLU A 26 13.91 7.42 -4.18
CA GLU A 26 14.71 6.59 -5.08
C GLU A 26 15.95 6.03 -4.39
N ILE A 27 16.65 6.83 -3.57
CA ILE A 27 17.78 6.38 -2.77
C ILE A 27 17.36 5.27 -1.80
N ARG A 28 16.22 5.45 -1.11
CA ARG A 28 15.69 4.42 -0.20
C ARG A 28 15.37 3.14 -0.95
N LYS A 29 14.79 3.23 -2.14
CA LYS A 29 14.49 2.09 -3.00
C LYS A 29 15.75 1.37 -3.47
N GLN A 30 16.75 2.11 -3.96
CA GLN A 30 18.03 1.55 -4.40
C GLN A 30 18.75 0.81 -3.27
N ARG A 31 18.76 1.39 -2.06
CA ARG A 31 19.32 0.73 -0.88
C ARG A 31 18.59 -0.57 -0.57
N ASN A 32 17.26 -0.56 -0.54
CA ASN A 32 16.50 -1.78 -0.26
C ASN A 32 16.83 -2.90 -1.27
N ILE A 33 16.92 -2.57 -2.57
CA ILE A 33 17.28 -3.55 -3.61
C ILE A 33 18.70 -4.08 -3.41
N ALA A 34 19.67 -3.23 -3.06
CA ALA A 34 21.05 -3.66 -2.82
C ALA A 34 21.12 -4.65 -1.65
N GLU A 35 20.50 -4.32 -0.52
CA GLU A 35 20.47 -5.19 0.67
C GLU A 35 19.75 -6.53 0.40
N LEU A 36 18.69 -6.53 -0.42
CA LEU A 36 17.95 -7.74 -0.79
C LEU A 36 18.71 -8.65 -1.75
N ASN A 37 19.59 -8.11 -2.60
CA ASN A 37 20.36 -8.90 -3.57
C ASN A 37 21.51 -9.67 -2.93
N ASP A 38 22.01 -9.20 -1.79
CA ASP A 38 23.10 -9.86 -1.06
C ASP A 38 22.62 -11.07 -0.24
N LEU A 39 21.30 -11.25 -0.12
CA LEU A 39 20.67 -12.36 0.60
C LEU A 39 20.47 -13.59 -0.30
N ASP A 40 20.47 -14.76 0.30
CA ASP A 40 20.05 -16.00 -0.36
C ASP A 40 18.56 -15.97 -0.72
N GLU A 41 18.18 -16.81 -1.68
CA GLU A 41 16.83 -16.81 -2.26
C GLU A 41 15.74 -17.19 -1.25
N GLU A 42 16.05 -18.08 -0.30
CA GLU A 42 15.12 -18.51 0.76
C GLU A 42 14.85 -17.35 1.72
N THR A 43 15.90 -16.72 2.25
CA THR A 43 15.81 -15.57 3.14
C THR A 43 15.15 -14.37 2.45
N ARG A 44 15.41 -14.16 1.16
CA ARG A 44 14.77 -13.09 0.38
C ARG A 44 13.27 -13.29 0.29
N LEU A 45 12.81 -14.52 0.06
CA LEU A 45 11.38 -14.83 -0.01
C LEU A 45 10.68 -14.67 1.34
N GLU A 46 11.35 -14.97 2.45
CA GLU A 46 10.80 -14.74 3.80
C GLU A 46 10.64 -13.24 4.14
N ILE A 47 11.55 -12.39 3.67
CA ILE A 47 11.56 -10.95 4.00
C ILE A 47 10.68 -10.14 3.04
N GLU A 48 10.87 -10.31 1.73
CA GLU A 48 10.15 -9.53 0.70
C GLU A 48 8.79 -10.17 0.37
N GLY A 49 8.68 -11.49 0.51
CA GLY A 49 7.57 -12.26 -0.03
C GLY A 49 7.67 -12.44 -1.54
N PHE A 50 6.51 -12.64 -2.18
CA PHE A 50 6.43 -12.77 -3.63
C PHE A 50 6.48 -11.40 -4.31
N GLN A 51 7.41 -11.24 -5.25
CA GLN A 51 7.54 -10.02 -6.04
C GLN A 51 6.29 -9.77 -6.91
N THR A 52 6.00 -8.50 -7.13
CA THR A 52 4.88 -8.08 -7.96
C THR A 52 5.04 -8.61 -9.40
N GLY A 53 3.94 -9.12 -9.98
CA GLY A 53 3.95 -9.74 -11.30
C GLY A 53 4.24 -11.24 -11.32
N THR A 54 4.56 -11.85 -10.18
CA THR A 54 4.68 -13.31 -10.05
C THR A 54 3.29 -13.97 -10.12
N TYR A 55 3.13 -14.99 -10.97
CA TYR A 55 1.91 -15.78 -11.02
C TYR A 55 1.88 -16.80 -9.88
N LEU A 56 0.85 -16.75 -9.05
CA LEU A 56 0.69 -17.61 -7.88
C LEU A 56 -0.59 -18.45 -7.98
N ARG A 57 -0.57 -19.65 -7.38
CA ARG A 57 -1.75 -20.49 -7.18
C ARG A 57 -2.16 -20.41 -5.71
N LEU A 58 -3.36 -19.90 -5.45
CA LEU A 58 -3.91 -19.81 -4.10
C LEU A 58 -4.89 -20.97 -3.89
N GLU A 59 -4.70 -21.71 -2.80
CA GLU A 59 -5.66 -22.71 -2.33
C GLU A 59 -6.41 -22.10 -1.13
N LEU A 60 -7.72 -21.95 -1.28
CA LEU A 60 -8.60 -21.39 -0.24
C LEU A 60 -9.42 -22.52 0.36
N HIS A 61 -9.42 -22.61 1.70
CA HIS A 61 -10.25 -23.53 2.45
C HIS A 61 -11.52 -22.83 2.96
N ASP A 62 -12.56 -23.60 3.24
CA ASP A 62 -13.84 -23.13 3.79
C ASP A 62 -14.56 -22.07 2.93
N VAL A 63 -14.44 -22.20 1.62
CA VAL A 63 -15.17 -21.35 0.67
C VAL A 63 -16.67 -21.71 0.68
N PRO A 64 -17.58 -20.72 0.83
CA PRO A 64 -19.02 -20.97 0.76
C PRO A 64 -19.43 -21.63 -0.56
N PHE A 65 -20.31 -22.62 -0.46
CA PHE A 65 -20.80 -23.39 -1.61
C PHE A 65 -21.46 -22.50 -2.67
N GLU A 66 -22.21 -21.50 -2.23
CA GLU A 66 -22.97 -20.58 -3.09
C GLU A 66 -22.06 -19.82 -4.04
N MET A 67 -20.83 -19.49 -3.60
CA MET A 67 -19.84 -18.77 -4.41
C MET A 67 -19.28 -19.65 -5.54
N VAL A 68 -19.27 -20.97 -5.35
CA VAL A 68 -18.83 -21.93 -6.35
C VAL A 68 -19.96 -22.24 -7.34
N GLU A 69 -21.18 -22.41 -6.84
CA GLU A 69 -22.35 -22.72 -7.68
C GLU A 69 -22.74 -21.55 -8.61
N HIS A 70 -22.65 -20.31 -8.11
CA HIS A 70 -23.08 -19.11 -8.82
C HIS A 70 -21.91 -18.28 -9.37
N PHE A 71 -20.78 -18.91 -9.67
CA PHE A 71 -19.63 -18.21 -10.26
C PHE A 71 -19.92 -17.77 -11.70
N ASP A 72 -20.03 -16.47 -11.93
CA ASP A 72 -20.13 -15.86 -13.26
C ASP A 72 -18.74 -15.33 -13.69
N PRO A 73 -18.18 -15.78 -14.82
CA PRO A 73 -16.91 -15.25 -15.33
C PRO A 73 -16.95 -13.76 -15.71
N CYS A 74 -18.12 -13.14 -15.84
CA CYS A 74 -18.25 -11.70 -16.06
C CYS A 74 -17.96 -10.88 -14.78
N ASP A 75 -18.02 -11.50 -13.60
CA ASP A 75 -17.80 -10.86 -12.31
C ASP A 75 -16.44 -11.29 -11.72
N PRO A 76 -15.37 -10.48 -11.89
CA PRO A 76 -14.03 -10.90 -11.51
C PRO A 76 -13.86 -10.95 -9.99
N ILE A 77 -13.16 -11.99 -9.52
CA ILE A 77 -12.76 -12.13 -8.13
C ILE A 77 -11.48 -11.31 -7.89
N LEU A 78 -11.57 -10.29 -7.05
CA LEU A 78 -10.42 -9.51 -6.58
C LEU A 78 -9.96 -10.05 -5.23
N VAL A 79 -8.70 -10.47 -5.14
CA VAL A 79 -8.06 -10.93 -3.90
C VAL A 79 -7.06 -9.86 -3.43
N GLY A 80 -7.12 -9.50 -2.14
CA GLY A 80 -6.21 -8.55 -1.51
C GLY A 80 -5.84 -8.97 -0.10
N GLY A 81 -4.70 -8.47 0.39
CA GLY A 81 -4.29 -8.67 1.79
C GLY A 81 -4.97 -7.68 2.72
N ILE A 82 -5.32 -8.13 3.92
CA ILE A 82 -5.88 -7.30 4.98
C ILE A 82 -4.73 -6.88 5.91
N GLY A 83 -4.61 -5.57 6.19
CA GLY A 83 -3.59 -5.10 7.13
C GLY A 83 -3.92 -5.47 8.58
N LEU A 84 -2.91 -5.59 9.46
CA LEU A 84 -3.11 -5.89 10.88
C LEU A 84 -4.05 -4.90 11.60
N GLY A 85 -4.13 -3.65 11.11
CA GLY A 85 -5.05 -2.64 11.65
C GLY A 85 -6.50 -2.75 11.15
N GLU A 86 -6.77 -3.62 10.18
CA GLU A 86 -8.05 -3.75 9.49
C GLU A 86 -8.80 -5.03 9.85
N GLU A 87 -8.12 -5.99 10.48
CA GLU A 87 -8.72 -7.25 10.93
C GLU A 87 -9.81 -7.03 12.00
N HIS A 88 -9.66 -6.02 12.83
CA HIS A 88 -10.53 -5.81 13.98
C HIS A 88 -11.78 -4.98 13.65
N VAL A 89 -12.92 -5.50 14.07
CA VAL A 89 -14.19 -4.76 14.05
C VAL A 89 -14.16 -3.66 15.11
N GLY A 90 -14.48 -2.43 14.72
CA GLY A 90 -14.48 -1.29 15.62
C GLY A 90 -15.29 -0.11 15.08
N TYR A 91 -15.39 0.93 15.91
CA TYR A 91 -16.03 2.19 15.51
C TYR A 91 -15.00 3.08 14.80
N MET A 92 -15.24 3.41 13.54
CA MET A 92 -14.42 4.38 12.81
C MET A 92 -15.09 5.76 12.86
N GLN A 93 -14.32 6.78 13.25
CA GLN A 93 -14.76 8.16 13.25
C GLN A 93 -14.17 8.91 12.04
N PRO A 94 -14.95 9.16 10.98
CA PRO A 94 -14.48 10.02 9.89
C PRO A 94 -14.41 11.48 10.35
N THR A 95 -13.37 12.20 9.91
CA THR A 95 -13.20 13.64 10.22
C THR A 95 -14.25 14.49 9.52
N SER A 96 -14.61 14.15 8.28
CA SER A 96 -15.66 14.83 7.51
C SER A 96 -16.57 13.79 6.84
N PHE A 97 -17.81 13.69 7.31
CA PHE A 97 -18.85 12.89 6.67
C PHE A 97 -20.08 13.76 6.42
N SER A 98 -20.40 13.96 5.15
CA SER A 98 -21.60 14.71 4.75
C SER A 98 -22.68 13.73 4.32
N LYS A 99 -23.70 13.55 5.16
CA LYS A 99 -24.88 12.76 4.82
C LYS A 99 -25.85 13.63 4.03
N ARG A 100 -26.28 13.16 2.85
CA ARG A 100 -27.39 13.81 2.13
C ARG A 100 -28.64 13.79 3.03
N LYS A 101 -29.26 14.96 3.22
CA LYS A 101 -30.46 15.08 4.05
C LYS A 101 -31.59 14.23 3.47
N ASN A 102 -32.34 13.55 4.35
CA ASN A 102 -33.52 12.72 4.08
C ASN A 102 -33.32 11.24 3.69
N SER A 103 -32.15 10.63 3.92
CA SER A 103 -32.02 9.16 3.84
C SER A 103 -32.27 8.48 5.18
N GLN A 104 -33.50 8.02 5.38
CA GLN A 104 -33.86 6.99 6.36
C GLN A 104 -33.41 5.59 5.86
N CYS A 105 -32.24 5.51 5.23
CA CYS A 105 -31.72 4.28 4.63
C CYS A 105 -30.41 3.93 5.33
N PRO A 106 -30.12 2.64 5.55
CA PRO A 106 -28.76 2.21 5.82
C PRO A 106 -27.84 2.72 4.71
N PHE A 107 -26.65 3.23 5.06
CA PHE A 107 -25.65 3.65 4.09
C PHE A 107 -24.70 2.48 3.84
N THR A 108 -24.37 2.21 2.58
CA THR A 108 -23.27 1.33 2.20
C THR A 108 -22.03 2.19 2.05
N ALA A 109 -21.00 1.94 2.85
CA ALA A 109 -19.70 2.59 2.72
C ALA A 109 -18.74 1.69 1.94
N HIS A 110 -18.08 2.24 0.93
CA HIS A 110 -16.95 1.59 0.27
C HIS A 110 -15.68 2.22 0.82
N MET A 111 -14.94 1.47 1.64
CA MET A 111 -13.63 1.86 2.14
C MET A 111 -12.61 0.91 1.53
N SER A 112 -11.48 1.46 1.08
CA SER A 112 -10.38 0.68 0.53
C SER A 112 -9.77 -0.19 1.62
N PHE A 113 -9.37 -1.42 1.26
CA PHE A 113 -8.39 -2.18 2.02
C PHE A 113 -7.04 -1.44 1.94
N GLY A 114 -6.31 -1.35 3.04
CA GLY A 114 -5.26 -0.38 3.28
C GLY A 114 -5.80 0.85 4.00
N GLY A 115 -5.78 0.81 5.34
CA GLY A 115 -6.15 1.93 6.20
C GLY A 115 -5.55 3.23 5.71
N LEU A 116 -6.35 4.31 5.73
CA LEU A 116 -6.02 5.66 5.28
C LEU A 116 -4.57 6.06 5.58
N ARG A 117 -3.65 5.71 4.68
CA ARG A 117 -2.38 6.40 4.57
C ARG A 117 -2.72 7.65 3.78
N LEU A 118 -2.91 8.74 4.50
CA LEU A 118 -2.94 10.08 3.93
C LEU A 118 -1.55 10.38 3.35
N ASP A 119 -1.20 9.73 2.25
CA ASP A 119 -0.21 10.32 1.36
C ASP A 119 -0.94 11.48 0.72
N SER A 120 -0.66 12.68 1.24
CA SER A 120 -1.11 13.96 0.72
C SER A 120 -0.77 14.08 -0.77
N LYS A 121 -1.58 13.50 -1.66
CA LYS A 121 -1.64 13.86 -3.07
C LYS A 121 -2.42 15.16 -3.18
N ALA A 122 -1.75 16.25 -2.82
CA ALA A 122 -2.16 17.58 -3.18
C ALA A 122 -1.79 17.85 -4.65
N LEU A 123 -2.83 18.05 -5.45
CA LEU A 123 -2.97 18.85 -6.66
C LEU A 123 -1.99 18.68 -7.83
N GLY A 124 -2.60 18.46 -8.99
CA GLY A 124 -2.01 18.76 -10.30
C GLY A 124 -2.84 18.19 -11.44
N LYS A 125 -4.12 18.56 -11.54
CA LYS A 125 -4.83 18.56 -12.83
C LYS A 125 -4.09 19.51 -13.76
N GLU A 126 -3.79 19.09 -14.97
CA GLU A 126 -3.45 19.94 -16.12
C GLU A 126 -3.54 19.09 -17.41
N PRO A 127 -3.70 19.72 -18.59
CA PRO A 127 -4.99 20.04 -19.22
C PRO A 127 -5.62 18.92 -20.07
#